data_AF-A0A7K4JTW6-F1
#
_entry.id   AF-A0A7K4JTW6-F1
#
_cell.length_a   1.000
_cell.length_b   1.000
_cell.length_c   1.000
_cell.angle_alpha   90.00
_cell.angle_beta   90.00
_cell.angle_gamma   90.00
#
_symmetry.space_group_name_H-M   'P 1'
#
loop_
_entity.id
_entity.type
_entity.pdbx_description
1 polymer ?
#
loop_
_entity_poly.entity_id
_entity_poly.type
_entity_poly.pdbx_seq_one_letter_code
_entity_poly.pdbx_strand_id
1 'polypeptide(L)'
;MVRKLKYHEQKLLRRLDLVSWEAAGTNLAEVKALRRYRLARREDYVQYKVLARSIRTLARRIRDLGPTSAAFRARCSAALLEKLHGLGLVGDKRSLAVCETLSASAFCRRRL
;
A
#
# COMPACT_ATOMS: atom_id res chain seq x y z
N MET A 1 -12.45 23.00 14.27
CA MET A 1 -11.20 23.79 14.26
C MET A 1 -10.87 24.15 15.69
N VAL A 2 -9.61 24.00 16.11
CA VAL A 2 -9.16 24.33 17.47
C VAL A 2 -8.44 25.68 17.44
N ARG A 3 -8.64 26.52 18.46
CA ARG A 3 -7.93 27.81 18.57
C ARG A 3 -6.41 27.60 18.61
N LYS A 4 -5.66 28.58 18.11
CA LYS A 4 -4.19 28.59 18.24
C LYS A 4 -3.81 28.77 19.72
N LEU A 5 -3.04 27.84 20.27
CA LEU A 5 -2.52 27.91 21.64
C LEU A 5 -1.44 28.99 21.75
N LYS A 6 -1.43 29.73 22.86
CA LYS A 6 -0.37 30.69 23.20
C LYS A 6 0.90 29.94 23.59
N TYR A 7 2.05 30.63 23.59
CA TYR A 7 3.35 30.02 23.85
C TYR A 7 3.41 29.23 25.17
N HIS A 8 2.87 29.78 26.26
CA HIS A 8 2.83 29.09 27.56
C HIS A 8 1.93 27.85 27.55
N GLU A 9 0.81 27.91 26.82
CA GLU A 9 -0.12 26.78 26.67
C GLU A 9 0.51 25.67 25.82
N GLN A 10 1.21 26.00 24.73
CA GLN A 10 1.97 25.03 23.93
C GLN A 10 3.11 24.37 24.73
N LYS A 11 3.75 25.11 25.63
CA LYS A 11 4.80 24.59 26.51
C LYS A 11 4.25 23.54 27.50
N LEU A 12 3.02 23.75 28.00
CA LEU A 12 2.32 22.79 28.84
C LEU A 12 1.78 21.59 28.04
N LEU A 13 1.25 21.85 26.84
CA LEU A 13 0.55 20.86 26.01
C LEU A 13 1.43 20.34 24.84
N ARG A 14 2.70 20.03 25.10
CA ARG A 14 3.66 19.60 24.05
C ARG A 14 3.29 18.28 23.36
N ARG A 15 2.62 17.36 24.06
CA ARG A 15 2.20 16.05 23.53
C ARG A 15 0.77 16.03 23.00
N LEU A 16 0.01 17.11 23.19
CA LEU A 16 -1.38 17.15 22.78
C LEU A 16 -1.48 17.61 21.33
N ASP A 17 -1.78 16.66 20.46
CA ASP A 17 -2.17 16.96 19.08
C ASP A 17 -3.56 16.36 18.82
N LEU A 18 -4.56 17.24 18.70
CA LEU A 18 -5.96 16.86 18.48
C LEU A 18 -6.26 16.51 17.02
N VAL A 19 -5.34 16.82 16.10
CA VAL A 19 -5.52 16.62 14.66
C VAL A 19 -4.66 15.46 14.17
N SER A 20 -3.41 15.38 14.64
CA SER A 20 -2.48 14.31 14.27
C SER A 20 -2.13 13.45 15.48
N TRP A 21 -2.95 12.43 15.73
CA TRP A 21 -2.58 11.40 16.69
C TRP A 21 -1.55 10.48 16.03
N GLU A 22 -0.41 10.21 16.67
CA GLU A 22 0.66 9.33 16.14
C GLU A 22 0.14 7.94 15.71
N ALA A 23 -0.84 7.38 16.44
CA ALA A 23 -1.51 6.12 16.08
C ALA A 23 -2.38 6.24 14.81
N ALA A 24 -2.79 7.45 14.43
CA ALA A 24 -3.56 7.75 13.23
C ALA A 24 -2.70 8.11 12.01
N GLY A 25 -1.36 8.05 12.09
CA GLY A 25 -0.47 8.37 10.96
C GLY A 25 -0.77 7.56 9.68
N THR A 26 -1.34 6.36 9.83
CA THR A 26 -1.84 5.53 8.72
C THR A 26 -3.12 6.06 8.06
N ASN A 27 -3.94 6.84 8.77
CA ASN A 27 -5.21 7.37 8.26
C ASN A 27 -4.99 8.52 7.26
N LEU A 28 -3.94 9.34 7.40
CA LEU A 28 -3.73 10.49 6.52
C LEU A 28 -3.44 10.07 5.07
N ALA A 29 -2.61 9.04 4.87
CA ALA A 29 -2.32 8.50 3.54
C ALA A 29 -3.55 7.86 2.90
N GLU A 30 -4.37 7.18 3.70
CA GLU A 30 -5.65 6.61 3.29
C GLU A 30 -6.65 7.69 2.91
N VAL A 31 -6.88 8.70 3.75
CA VAL A 31 -7.78 9.83 3.45
C VAL A 31 -7.33 10.59 2.21
N LYS A 32 -6.01 10.80 2.03
CA LYS A 32 -5.47 11.38 0.80
C LYS A 32 -5.77 10.52 -0.42
N ALA A 33 -5.63 9.20 -0.32
CA ALA A 33 -5.95 8.29 -1.42
C ALA A 33 -7.45 8.25 -1.73
N LEU A 34 -8.31 8.19 -0.71
CA LEU A 34 -9.77 8.24 -0.84
C LEU A 34 -10.21 9.49 -1.60
N ARG A 35 -9.68 10.66 -1.22
CA ARG A 35 -9.96 11.94 -1.90
C ARG A 35 -9.42 11.97 -3.32
N ARG A 36 -8.19 11.50 -3.54
CA ARG A 36 -7.53 11.52 -4.86
C ARG A 36 -8.24 10.64 -5.88
N TYR A 37 -8.63 9.44 -5.47
CA TYR A 37 -9.25 8.43 -6.34
C TYR A 37 -10.78 8.35 -6.19
N ARG A 38 -11.39 9.31 -5.48
CA ARG A 38 -12.85 9.41 -5.27
C ARG A 38 -13.49 8.07 -4.86
N LEU A 39 -12.88 7.41 -3.88
CA LEU A 39 -13.45 6.18 -3.31
C LEU A 39 -14.60 6.54 -2.39
N ALA A 40 -15.75 5.89 -2.60
CA ALA A 40 -16.95 6.12 -1.80
C ALA A 40 -16.85 5.47 -0.42
N ARG A 41 -16.33 4.23 -0.36
CA ARG A 41 -16.22 3.45 0.87
C ARG A 41 -14.78 3.32 1.29
N ARG A 42 -14.56 3.41 2.60
CA ARG A 42 -13.24 3.18 3.20
C ARG A 42 -12.83 1.71 3.11
N GLU A 43 -13.80 0.80 3.24
CA GLU A 43 -13.55 -0.64 3.15
C GLU A 43 -12.83 -1.04 1.85
N ASP A 44 -13.23 -0.46 0.71
CA ASP A 44 -12.63 -0.74 -0.60
C ASP A 44 -11.11 -0.48 -0.59
N TYR A 45 -10.69 0.65 -0.02
CA TYR A 45 -9.28 1.00 0.07
C TYR A 45 -8.50 0.06 1.01
N VAL A 46 -9.11 -0.32 2.14
CA VAL A 46 -8.52 -1.28 3.07
C VAL A 46 -8.34 -2.64 2.41
N GLN A 47 -9.33 -3.11 1.64
CA GLN A 47 -9.25 -4.36 0.88
C GLN A 47 -8.11 -4.31 -0.15
N TYR A 48 -8.00 -3.23 -0.93
CA TYR A 48 -6.89 -3.05 -1.87
C TYR A 48 -5.53 -3.02 -1.19
N LYS A 49 -5.44 -2.45 0.02
CA LYS A 49 -4.21 -2.45 0.82
C LYS A 49 -3.83 -3.85 1.30
N VAL A 50 -4.81 -4.66 1.71
CA VAL A 50 -4.60 -6.07 2.08
C VAL A 50 -4.15 -6.88 0.87
N LEU A 51 -4.78 -6.71 -0.29
CA LEU A 51 -4.39 -7.38 -1.54
C LEU A 51 -2.98 -6.99 -1.99
N ALA A 52 -2.64 -5.71 -1.95
CA ALA A 52 -1.28 -5.25 -2.26
C ALA A 52 -0.24 -5.86 -1.30
N ARG A 53 -0.60 -6.08 -0.02
CA ARG A 53 0.26 -6.74 0.95
C ARG A 53 0.40 -8.23 0.68
N SER A 54 -0.69 -8.94 0.37
CA SER A 54 -0.64 -10.37 0.08
C SER A 54 0.21 -10.68 -1.16
N ILE A 55 0.10 -9.86 -2.21
CA ILE A 55 0.94 -9.96 -3.41
C ILE A 55 2.42 -9.78 -3.07
N ARG A 56 2.77 -8.77 -2.26
CA ARG A 56 4.16 -8.55 -1.80
C ARG A 56 4.67 -9.72 -0.99
N THR A 57 3.89 -10.24 -0.05
CA THR A 57 4.26 -11.41 0.74
C THR A 57 4.47 -12.63 -0.15
N LEU A 58 3.60 -12.86 -1.14
CA LEU A 58 3.74 -13.95 -2.10
C LEU A 58 5.02 -13.79 -2.93
N ALA A 59 5.30 -12.58 -3.43
CA ALA A 59 6.52 -12.29 -4.18
C ALA A 59 7.79 -12.56 -3.35
N ARG A 60 7.79 -12.18 -2.06
CA ARG A 60 8.90 -12.49 -1.14
C ARG A 60 9.07 -13.99 -0.93
N ARG A 61 7.97 -14.69 -0.64
CA ARG A 61 8.00 -16.16 -0.50
C ARG A 61 8.55 -16.86 -1.75
N ILE A 62 8.20 -16.38 -2.94
CA ILE A 62 8.75 -16.92 -4.21
C ILE A 62 10.25 -16.61 -4.32
N ARG A 63 10.69 -15.43 -3.90
CA ARG A 63 12.12 -15.04 -3.90
C ARG A 63 12.93 -15.91 -2.93
N ASP A 64 12.38 -16.19 -1.76
CA ASP A 64 13.03 -16.95 -0.68
C ASP A 64 13.08 -18.46 -0.95
N LEU A 65 12.46 -18.94 -2.05
CA LEU A 65 12.60 -20.33 -2.50
C LEU A 65 14.05 -20.63 -2.88
N GLY A 66 14.60 -21.67 -2.27
CA GLY A 66 15.97 -22.14 -2.46
C GLY A 66 16.27 -22.67 -3.88
N PRO A 67 17.54 -22.98 -4.16
CA PRO A 67 18.00 -23.37 -5.50
C PRO A 67 17.39 -24.69 -6.00
N THR A 68 17.01 -25.60 -5.10
CA THR A 68 16.41 -26.90 -5.42
C THR A 68 15.07 -26.78 -6.15
N SER A 69 14.34 -25.68 -5.96
CA SER A 69 13.03 -25.43 -6.57
C SER A 69 13.07 -24.34 -7.65
N ALA A 70 14.22 -24.14 -8.29
CA ALA A 70 14.43 -23.08 -9.28
C ALA A 70 13.40 -23.10 -10.44
N ALA A 71 13.04 -24.28 -10.95
CA ALA A 71 12.04 -24.42 -12.02
C ALA A 71 10.64 -23.98 -11.56
N PHE A 72 10.24 -24.35 -10.34
CA PHE A 72 8.97 -23.93 -9.74
C PHE A 72 8.96 -22.42 -9.50
N ARG A 73 10.05 -21.86 -9.00
CA ARG A 73 10.22 -20.41 -8.81
C ARG A 73 10.06 -19.64 -10.13
N ALA A 74 10.69 -20.11 -11.20
CA ALA A 74 10.57 -19.50 -12.53
C ALA A 74 9.12 -19.53 -13.04
N ARG A 75 8.44 -20.68 -12.92
CA ARG A 75 7.03 -20.82 -13.31
C ARG A 75 6.11 -19.90 -12.51
N CYS A 76 6.23 -19.88 -11.19
CA CYS A 76 5.38 -19.07 -10.32
C CYS A 76 5.61 -17.57 -10.49
N SER A 77 6.88 -17.15 -10.67
CA SER A 77 7.22 -15.75 -10.92
C SER A 77 6.66 -15.26 -12.25
N ALA A 78 6.78 -16.06 -13.32
CA ALA A 78 6.18 -15.75 -14.62
C ALA A 78 4.64 -15.64 -14.51
N ALA A 79 3.98 -16.63 -13.91
CA ALA A 79 2.52 -16.63 -13.75
C ALA A 79 2.00 -15.43 -12.94
N LEU A 80 2.72 -15.06 -11.87
CA LEU A 80 2.37 -13.89 -11.07
C LEU A 80 2.51 -12.59 -11.88
N LEU A 81 3.62 -12.42 -12.59
CA LEU A 81 3.90 -11.22 -13.38
C LEU A 81 2.94 -11.08 -14.56
N GLU A 82 2.60 -12.17 -15.24
CA GLU A 82 1.60 -12.16 -16.31
C GLU A 82 0.23 -11.73 -15.80
N LYS A 83 -0.22 -12.28 -14.67
CA LYS A 83 -1.51 -11.92 -14.08
C LYS A 83 -1.55 -10.46 -13.65
N LEU A 84 -0.50 -9.97 -12.98
CA LEU A 84 -0.43 -8.57 -12.53
C LEU A 84 -0.36 -7.57 -13.69
N HIS A 85 0.34 -7.94 -14.77
CA HIS A 85 0.40 -7.14 -15.98
C HIS A 85 -0.93 -7.17 -16.74
N GLY A 86 -1.61 -8.33 -16.84
CA GLY A 86 -2.93 -8.44 -17.44
C GLY A 86 -3.99 -7.59 -16.73
N LEU A 87 -3.88 -7.44 -15.41
CA LEU A 87 -4.69 -6.52 -14.60
C LEU A 87 -4.24 -5.05 -14.70
N GLY A 88 -3.13 -4.76 -15.37
CA GLY A 88 -2.55 -3.42 -15.49
C GLY A 88 -1.95 -2.86 -14.18
N LEU A 89 -1.72 -3.69 -13.17
CA LEU A 89 -1.17 -3.24 -11.88
C LEU A 89 0.33 -2.95 -11.97
N VAL A 90 1.02 -3.66 -12.86
CA VAL A 90 2.45 -3.54 -13.13
C VAL A 90 2.65 -3.27 -14.63
N GLY A 91 3.56 -2.34 -14.96
CA GLY A 91 3.92 -2.03 -16.35
C GLY A 91 4.94 -3.00 -16.95
N ASP A 92 5.90 -3.47 -16.15
CA ASP A 92 7.01 -4.31 -16.63
C ASP A 92 6.94 -5.74 -16.13
N LYS A 93 7.11 -6.72 -17.05
CA LYS A 93 7.17 -8.16 -16.73
C LYS A 93 8.57 -8.67 -16.40
N ARG A 94 9.58 -7.79 -16.33
CA ARG A 94 11.00 -8.20 -16.31
C ARG A 94 11.48 -8.66 -14.94
N SER A 95 10.95 -8.12 -13.85
CA SER A 95 11.48 -8.41 -12.52
C SER A 95 10.41 -8.51 -11.43
N LEU A 96 10.64 -9.44 -10.49
CA LEU A 96 9.80 -9.60 -9.31
C LEU A 96 9.94 -8.44 -8.31
N ALA A 97 10.97 -7.60 -8.49
CA ALA A 97 11.21 -6.41 -7.68
C ALA A 97 10.07 -5.40 -7.83
N VAL A 98 9.44 -5.33 -9.01
CA VAL A 98 8.33 -4.41 -9.26
C VAL A 98 7.15 -4.69 -8.31
N CYS A 99 6.93 -5.96 -7.96
CA CYS A 99 5.89 -6.36 -7.01
C CYS A 99 6.06 -5.74 -5.61
N GLU A 100 7.29 -5.40 -5.17
CA GLU A 100 7.53 -4.75 -3.87
C GLU A 100 6.97 -3.33 -3.79
N THR A 101 6.93 -2.64 -4.93
CA THR A 101 6.44 -1.26 -5.03
C THR A 101 4.91 -1.20 -5.16
N LEU A 102 4.23 -2.35 -5.27
CA LEU A 102 2.78 -2.40 -5.39
C LEU A 102 2.10 -1.83 -4.15
N SER A 103 1.29 -0.80 -4.40
CA SER A 103 0.47 -0.13 -3.40
C SER A 103 -1.01 -0.19 -3.77
N ALA A 104 -1.88 0.06 -2.80
CA ALA A 104 -3.33 0.16 -3.03
C ALA A 104 -3.69 1.17 -4.12
N SER A 105 -2.85 2.19 -4.34
CA SER A 105 -3.04 3.20 -5.38
C SER A 105 -2.99 2.64 -6.81
N ALA A 106 -2.28 1.53 -7.04
CA ALA A 106 -2.27 0.86 -8.34
C ALA A 106 -3.66 0.30 -8.69
N PHE A 107 -4.35 -0.28 -7.70
CA PHE A 107 -5.74 -0.74 -7.85
C PHE A 107 -6.69 0.44 -8.05
N CYS A 108 -6.53 1.50 -7.27
CA CYS A 108 -7.40 2.67 -7.34
C CYS A 108 -7.33 3.36 -8.72
N ARG A 109 -6.18 3.35 -9.39
CA ARG A 109 -6.00 3.88 -10.76
C ARG A 109 -6.69 3.05 -11.86
N ARG A 110 -7.06 1.80 -11.58
CA ARG A 110 -7.70 0.88 -12.53
C ARG A 110 -9.22 0.83 -12.37
N ARG A 111 -9.77 1.64 -11.47
CA ARG A 111 -11.21 1.75 -11.23
C ARG A 111 -11.82 2.69 -12.28
N LEU A 112 -13.02 2.35 -12.75
CA LEU A 112 -13.82 3.14 -13.69
C LEU A 112 -14.49 4.33 -12.98
#